data_AF-A0AA39GVN9-F1
#
_entry.id   AF-A0AA39GVN9-F1
#
_cell.length_a   1.000
_cell.length_b   1.000
_cell.length_c   1.000
_cell.angle_alpha   90.00
_cell.angle_beta   90.00
_cell.angle_gamma   90.00
#
_symmetry.space_group_name_H-M   'P 1'
#
loop_
_entity.id
_entity.type
_entity.pdbx_description
1 polymer ?
#
loop_
_entity_poly.entity_id
_entity_poly.type
_entity_poly.pdbx_seq_one_letter_code
_entity_poly.pdbx_strand_id
1 'polypeptide(L)'
;MKPFTPDKPAGRTVIVIASDITFRSGSYSMDEHNLYAKASVYSRKINYPRAFIAASSGGRIGFATQEYLYVNRDSCVPDQITFTEVVDHLKIDAVIGIENDIGTENLVGSGINAGETHRAYKEVPIFALVTGRAVGIADYNARLCRRICQV
;
A
#
# COMPACT_ATOMS: atom_id res chain seq x y z
N MET A 1 -14.42 7.96 13.42
CA MET A 1 -15.42 7.65 14.46
C MET A 1 -15.37 8.68 15.59
N LYS A 2 -16.41 8.81 16.41
CA LYS A 2 -16.42 9.69 17.62
C LYS A 2 -16.95 8.91 18.84
N PRO A 3 -16.13 8.05 19.45
CA PRO A 3 -16.51 7.37 20.70
C PRO A 3 -16.78 8.36 21.83
N PHE A 4 -17.71 7.99 22.70
CA PHE A 4 -18.01 8.66 23.96
C PHE A 4 -17.49 7.79 25.10
N THR A 5 -16.63 8.35 25.94
CA THR A 5 -15.99 7.62 27.04
C THR A 5 -16.20 8.38 28.35
N PRO A 6 -16.10 7.73 29.52
CA PRO A 6 -16.25 8.41 30.81
C PRO A 6 -15.31 9.61 30.99
N ASP A 7 -14.08 9.51 30.47
CA ASP A 7 -13.08 10.60 30.49
C ASP A 7 -13.32 11.70 29.43
N LYS A 8 -14.11 11.40 28.39
CA LYS A 8 -14.55 12.36 27.36
C LYS A 8 -16.05 12.19 27.03
N PRO A 9 -16.96 12.66 27.91
CA PRO A 9 -18.41 12.52 27.70
C PRO A 9 -18.95 13.29 26.48
N ALA A 10 -18.25 14.32 26.00
CA ALA A 10 -18.58 15.05 24.76
C ALA A 10 -18.12 14.32 23.48
N GLY A 11 -17.43 13.19 23.65
CA GLY A 11 -16.83 12.36 22.60
C GLY A 11 -15.49 12.88 22.07
N ARG A 12 -14.67 11.96 21.57
CA ARG A 12 -13.35 12.24 20.99
C ARG A 12 -13.26 11.62 19.60
N THR A 13 -12.93 12.41 18.59
CA THR A 13 -12.75 11.88 17.22
C THR A 13 -11.50 11.00 17.16
N VAL A 14 -11.60 9.88 16.45
CA VAL A 14 -10.48 9.00 16.12
C VAL A 14 -10.60 8.62 14.64
N ILE A 15 -9.48 8.68 13.93
CA ILE A 15 -9.38 8.18 12.56
C ILE A 15 -8.98 6.71 12.62
N VAL A 16 -9.76 5.84 11.98
CA VAL A 16 -9.47 4.41 11.89
C VAL A 16 -9.20 4.08 10.43
N ILE A 17 -8.09 3.41 10.17
CA ILE A 17 -7.73 2.89 8.85
C ILE A 17 -7.55 1.39 9.02
N ALA A 18 -8.19 0.59 8.18
CA ALA A 18 -8.11 -0.86 8.26
C ALA A 18 -7.91 -1.45 6.87
N SER A 19 -7.09 -2.49 6.79
CA SER A 19 -7.02 -3.35 5.62
C SER A 19 -8.25 -4.26 5.58
N ASP A 20 -8.83 -4.45 4.40
CA ASP A 20 -9.81 -5.50 4.17
C ASP A 20 -9.10 -6.76 3.63
N ILE A 21 -8.94 -7.77 4.50
CA ILE A 21 -8.26 -9.01 4.13
C ILE A 21 -9.04 -9.81 3.08
N THR A 22 -10.36 -9.61 2.97
CA THR A 22 -11.20 -10.32 2.00
C THR A 22 -11.05 -9.76 0.59
N PHE A 23 -10.62 -8.50 0.46
CA PHE A 23 -10.35 -7.86 -0.81
C PHE A 23 -8.89 -8.06 -1.23
N ARG A 24 -8.66 -8.86 -2.28
CA ARG A 24 -7.31 -9.15 -2.82
C ARG A 24 -6.28 -9.52 -1.73
N SER A 25 -6.70 -10.34 -0.77
CA SER A 25 -5.88 -10.76 0.40
C SER A 25 -5.35 -9.61 1.28
N GLY A 26 -5.97 -8.43 1.22
CA GLY A 26 -5.48 -7.22 1.88
C GLY A 26 -4.16 -6.69 1.32
N SER A 27 -3.88 -6.95 0.04
CA SER A 27 -2.69 -6.43 -0.65
C SER A 27 -2.82 -4.94 -0.98
N TYR A 28 -1.72 -4.23 -0.91
CA TYR A 28 -1.66 -2.78 -1.17
C TYR A 28 -1.21 -2.49 -2.60
N SER A 29 -2.00 -1.72 -3.32
CA SER A 29 -1.55 -0.97 -4.49
C SER A 29 -1.75 0.53 -4.31
N MET A 30 -1.57 1.31 -5.38
CA MET A 30 -1.61 2.76 -5.30
C MET A 30 -2.89 3.31 -4.69
N ASP A 31 -4.04 2.70 -4.93
CA ASP A 31 -5.31 3.15 -4.33
C ASP A 31 -5.34 2.95 -2.81
N GLU A 32 -4.95 1.78 -2.30
CA GLU A 32 -4.87 1.54 -0.86
C GLU A 32 -3.79 2.42 -0.21
N HIS A 33 -2.66 2.64 -0.89
CA HIS A 33 -1.63 3.58 -0.45
C HIS A 33 -2.15 5.02 -0.37
N ASN A 34 -2.83 5.49 -1.41
CA ASN A 34 -3.39 6.84 -1.47
C ASN A 34 -4.45 7.05 -0.39
N LEU A 35 -5.32 6.06 -0.15
CA LEU A 35 -6.32 6.13 0.91
C LEU A 35 -5.65 6.23 2.29
N TYR A 36 -4.68 5.36 2.57
CA TYR A 36 -3.94 5.36 3.83
C TYR A 36 -3.23 6.69 4.07
N ALA A 37 -2.50 7.19 3.08
CA ALA A 37 -1.75 8.44 3.16
C ALA A 37 -2.70 9.64 3.39
N LYS A 38 -3.79 9.74 2.63
CA LYS A 38 -4.79 10.82 2.78
C LYS A 38 -5.45 10.79 4.16
N ALA A 39 -5.81 9.61 4.67
CA ALA A 39 -6.38 9.46 6.01
C ALA A 39 -5.35 9.82 7.11
N SER A 40 -4.07 9.47 6.91
CA SER A 40 -2.97 9.88 7.79
C SER A 40 -2.81 11.41 7.82
N VAL A 41 -2.71 12.05 6.66
CA VAL A 41 -2.64 13.51 6.52
C VAL A 41 -3.85 14.17 7.17
N TYR A 42 -5.05 13.63 6.96
CA TYR A 42 -6.27 14.15 7.56
C TYR A 42 -6.20 14.10 9.09
N SER A 43 -5.79 12.97 9.69
CA SER A 43 -5.66 12.83 11.14
C SER A 43 -4.74 13.88 11.78
N ARG A 44 -3.62 14.19 11.09
CA ARG A 44 -2.68 15.24 11.50
C ARG A 44 -3.31 16.63 11.39
N LYS A 45 -3.95 16.95 10.25
CA LYS A 45 -4.60 18.24 10.02
C LYS A 45 -5.65 18.59 11.07
N ILE A 46 -6.44 17.60 11.50
CA ILE A 46 -7.46 17.82 12.53
C ILE A 46 -6.91 17.63 13.96
N ASN A 47 -5.65 17.22 14.11
CA ASN A 47 -4.99 16.93 15.38
C ASN A 47 -5.74 15.89 16.25
N TYR A 48 -6.17 14.79 15.63
CA TYR A 48 -6.83 13.68 16.33
C TYR A 48 -6.07 12.36 16.18
N PRO A 49 -6.21 11.44 17.15
CA PRO A 49 -5.55 10.14 17.11
C PRO A 49 -5.92 9.31 15.88
N ARG A 50 -4.98 8.46 15.46
CA ARG A 50 -5.16 7.51 14.36
C ARG A 50 -4.89 6.09 14.83
N ALA A 51 -5.82 5.17 14.60
CA ALA A 51 -5.64 3.74 14.80
C ALA A 51 -5.54 3.04 13.44
N PHE A 52 -4.50 2.23 13.25
CA PHE A 52 -4.32 1.37 12.09
C PHE A 52 -4.60 -0.08 12.48
N ILE A 53 -5.51 -0.75 11.77
CA ILE A 53 -5.80 -2.17 11.93
C ILE A 53 -5.15 -2.91 10.76
N ALA A 54 -4.09 -3.66 11.06
CA ALA A 54 -3.27 -4.36 10.10
C ALA A 54 -3.72 -5.82 9.98
N ALA A 55 -4.27 -6.16 8.81
CA ALA A 55 -4.58 -7.52 8.35
C ALA A 55 -4.34 -7.59 6.84
N SER A 56 -3.12 -7.94 6.43
CA SER A 56 -2.66 -7.75 5.03
C SER A 56 -1.66 -8.78 4.54
N SER A 57 -1.43 -8.81 3.22
CA SER A 57 -0.42 -9.63 2.54
C SER A 57 0.79 -8.86 2.01
N GLY A 58 0.88 -7.55 2.25
CA GLY A 58 1.98 -6.70 1.77
C GLY A 58 1.65 -5.97 0.47
N GLY A 59 2.68 -5.59 -0.28
CA GLY A 59 2.51 -4.96 -1.60
C GLY A 59 1.87 -5.95 -2.58
N ARG A 60 0.98 -5.45 -3.44
CA ARG A 60 0.36 -6.27 -4.49
C ARG A 60 1.42 -6.69 -5.50
N ILE A 61 1.43 -7.98 -5.80
CA ILE A 61 2.34 -8.60 -6.76
C ILE A 61 1.48 -9.14 -7.89
N GLY A 62 1.92 -8.93 -9.11
CA GLY A 62 1.33 -9.52 -10.30
C GLY A 62 2.37 -9.64 -11.40
N PHE A 63 1.96 -10.25 -12.50
CA PHE A 63 2.72 -10.35 -13.73
C PHE A 63 1.87 -9.75 -14.85
N ALA A 64 2.52 -9.27 -15.91
CA ALA A 64 1.79 -8.98 -17.13
C ALA A 64 1.08 -10.26 -17.58
N THR A 65 -0.25 -10.18 -17.76
CA THR A 65 -1.10 -11.33 -18.11
C THR A 65 -0.76 -11.98 -19.43
N GLN A 66 -0.03 -11.26 -20.29
CA GLN A 66 0.54 -11.83 -21.50
C GLN A 66 1.96 -12.33 -21.22
N GLU A 67 2.10 -13.65 -21.17
CA GLU A 67 3.40 -14.32 -20.99
C GLU A 67 4.17 -14.35 -22.32
N TYR A 68 5.07 -13.39 -22.51
CA TYR A 68 5.99 -13.39 -23.66
C TYR A 68 7.38 -13.81 -23.22
N LEU A 69 7.84 -14.99 -23.65
CA LEU A 69 9.25 -15.36 -23.52
C LEU A 69 10.08 -14.79 -24.69
N TYR A 70 9.43 -14.59 -25.85
CA TYR A 70 9.98 -13.96 -27.05
C TYR A 70 8.85 -13.18 -27.74
N VAL A 71 9.22 -12.13 -28.48
CA VAL A 71 8.27 -11.33 -29.26
C VAL A 71 8.76 -11.29 -30.69
N ASN A 72 7.85 -11.51 -31.65
CA ASN A 72 8.13 -11.28 -33.06
C ASN A 72 7.50 -9.94 -33.47
N ARG A 73 7.85 -9.42 -34.65
CA ARG A 73 7.30 -8.14 -35.12
C ARG A 73 5.76 -8.14 -35.18
N ASP A 74 5.15 -9.30 -35.46
CA ASP A 74 3.70 -9.45 -35.57
C ASP A 74 2.98 -9.52 -34.21
N SER A 75 3.68 -9.90 -33.14
CA SER A 75 3.16 -9.99 -31.77
C SER A 75 3.71 -8.89 -30.87
N CYS A 76 4.47 -7.95 -31.44
CA CYS A 76 4.99 -6.81 -30.70
C CYS A 76 3.82 -5.99 -30.18
N VAL A 77 3.79 -5.74 -28.86
CA VAL A 77 2.78 -4.91 -28.24
C VAL A 77 3.42 -3.59 -27.84
N PRO A 78 3.23 -2.52 -28.64
CA PRO A 78 3.83 -1.21 -28.36
C PRO A 78 3.51 -0.74 -26.92
N ASP A 79 4.46 -0.02 -26.32
CA ASP A 79 4.37 0.59 -24.99
C ASP A 79 4.33 -0.36 -23.78
N GLN A 80 4.23 -1.68 -23.99
CA GLN A 80 4.27 -2.67 -22.91
C GLN A 80 5.62 -3.33 -22.71
N ILE A 81 6.48 -3.26 -23.72
CA ILE A 81 7.81 -3.86 -23.74
C ILE A 81 8.79 -2.91 -24.38
N THR A 82 10.05 -3.02 -23.96
CA THR A 82 11.19 -2.46 -24.69
C THR A 82 11.99 -3.61 -25.26
N PHE A 83 12.49 -3.47 -26.48
CA PHE A 83 13.19 -4.55 -27.18
C PHE A 83 14.29 -4.02 -28.08
N THR A 84 15.28 -4.88 -28.31
CA THR A 84 16.36 -4.66 -29.27
C THR A 84 16.21 -5.67 -30.41
N GLU A 85 16.25 -5.21 -31.66
CA GLU A 85 16.24 -6.10 -32.83
C GLU A 85 17.56 -6.87 -32.94
N VAL A 86 17.46 -8.19 -33.03
CA VAL A 86 18.57 -9.11 -33.35
C VAL A 86 18.19 -9.87 -34.63
N VAL A 87 19.18 -10.40 -35.36
CA VAL A 87 19.05 -10.94 -36.73
C VAL A 87 17.78 -11.79 -36.95
N ASP A 88 17.44 -12.67 -36.01
CA ASP A 88 16.33 -13.63 -36.16
C ASP A 88 15.18 -13.45 -35.15
N HIS A 89 15.25 -12.50 -34.22
CA HIS A 89 14.23 -12.30 -33.18
C HIS A 89 14.33 -10.93 -32.49
N LEU A 90 13.25 -10.51 -31.83
CA LEU A 90 13.27 -9.35 -30.93
C LEU A 90 13.65 -9.82 -29.53
N LYS A 91 14.76 -9.29 -29.00
CA LYS A 91 15.16 -9.53 -27.61
C LYS A 91 14.43 -8.55 -26.70
N ILE A 92 13.70 -9.05 -25.71
CA ILE A 92 13.05 -8.22 -24.68
C ILE A 92 14.12 -7.66 -23.76
N ASP A 93 14.15 -6.34 -23.59
CA ASP A 93 15.03 -5.64 -22.66
C ASP A 93 14.32 -5.33 -21.33
N ALA A 94 13.05 -4.95 -21.39
CA ALA A 94 12.20 -4.76 -20.20
C ALA A 94 10.71 -4.96 -20.52
N VAL A 95 9.96 -5.36 -19.49
CA VAL A 95 8.49 -5.46 -19.52
C VAL A 95 7.91 -4.35 -18.64
N ILE A 96 7.09 -3.50 -19.23
CA ILE A 96 6.34 -2.43 -18.57
C ILE A 96 4.96 -2.97 -18.17
N GLY A 97 4.28 -3.66 -19.10
CA GLY A 97 2.94 -4.23 -18.91
C GLY A 97 1.80 -3.21 -19.00
N ILE A 98 0.58 -3.68 -19.31
CA ILE A 98 -0.65 -2.85 -19.26
C ILE A 98 -1.25 -2.73 -17.86
N GLU A 99 -1.03 -3.77 -17.05
CA GLU A 99 -1.62 -3.85 -15.74
C GLU A 99 -0.85 -2.90 -14.84
N ASN A 100 -1.53 -1.84 -14.40
CA ASN A 100 -1.03 -1.01 -13.33
C ASN A 100 -1.15 -1.78 -12.01
N ASP A 101 -0.46 -1.27 -10.98
CA ASP A 101 -0.65 -1.67 -9.60
C ASP A 101 -0.17 -3.10 -9.27
N ILE A 102 0.85 -3.59 -9.97
CA ILE A 102 1.43 -4.93 -9.78
C ILE A 102 2.96 -4.92 -9.63
N GLY A 103 3.61 -3.78 -9.89
CA GLY A 103 5.05 -3.65 -9.96
C GLY A 103 5.65 -2.62 -9.00
N THR A 104 6.67 -1.90 -9.49
CA THR A 104 7.49 -0.96 -8.70
C THR A 104 6.71 0.25 -8.18
N GLU A 105 5.62 0.62 -8.84
CA GLU A 105 4.69 1.66 -8.40
C GLU A 105 4.13 1.37 -7.00
N ASN A 106 3.88 0.09 -6.66
CA ASN A 106 3.43 -0.29 -5.32
C ASN A 106 4.53 -0.09 -4.25
N LEU A 107 5.81 -0.19 -4.64
CA LEU A 107 6.93 0.13 -3.75
C LEU A 107 7.01 1.64 -3.49
N VAL A 108 6.73 2.46 -4.51
CA VAL A 108 6.62 3.92 -4.34
C VAL A 108 5.49 4.26 -3.37
N GLY A 109 4.30 3.68 -3.58
CA GLY A 109 3.16 3.84 -2.66
C GLY A 109 3.50 3.37 -1.23
N SER A 110 4.27 2.29 -1.10
CA SER A 110 4.75 1.82 0.19
C SER A 110 5.66 2.84 0.89
N GLY A 111 6.57 3.47 0.16
CA GLY A 111 7.41 4.56 0.67
C GLY A 111 6.59 5.76 1.15
N ILE A 112 5.54 6.13 0.42
CA ILE A 112 4.61 7.21 0.81
C ILE A 112 3.96 6.90 2.16
N ASN A 113 3.42 5.68 2.33
CA ASN A 113 2.78 5.28 3.58
C ASN A 113 3.76 5.28 4.76
N ALA A 114 4.96 4.72 4.57
CA ALA A 114 5.98 4.70 5.61
C ALA A 114 6.38 6.13 6.03
N GLY A 115 6.60 7.01 5.05
CA GLY A 115 6.92 8.42 5.29
C GLY A 115 5.82 9.15 6.05
N GLU A 116 4.56 8.98 5.64
CA GLU A 116 3.42 9.60 6.33
C GLU A 116 3.18 9.04 7.73
N THR A 117 3.39 7.75 7.97
CA THR A 117 3.29 7.17 9.31
C THR A 117 4.38 7.71 10.23
N HIS A 118 5.62 7.82 9.75
CA HIS A 118 6.72 8.41 10.51
C HIS A 118 6.45 9.88 10.86
N ARG A 119 5.90 10.67 9.94
CA ARG A 119 5.47 12.05 10.20
C ARG A 119 4.37 12.08 11.27
N ALA A 120 3.33 11.27 11.10
CA ALA A 120 2.21 11.19 12.04
C ALA A 120 2.65 10.82 13.45
N TYR A 121 3.65 9.96 13.61
CA TYR A 121 4.20 9.59 14.92
C TYR A 121 4.66 10.80 15.74
N LYS A 122 5.20 11.83 15.07
CA LYS A 122 5.73 13.04 15.70
C LYS A 122 4.65 14.08 16.03
N GLU A 123 3.46 13.95 15.46
CA GLU A 123 2.43 15.01 15.49
C GLU A 123 1.17 14.58 16.26
N VAL A 124 0.71 13.34 16.10
CA VAL A 124 -0.53 12.86 16.71
C VAL A 124 -0.35 11.48 17.34
N PRO A 125 -1.16 11.11 18.36
CA PRO A 125 -1.15 9.75 18.87
C PRO A 125 -1.55 8.75 17.78
N ILE A 126 -0.62 7.87 17.43
CA ILE A 126 -0.87 6.79 16.48
C ILE A 126 -0.68 5.42 17.15
N PHE A 127 -1.55 4.49 16.77
CA PHE A 127 -1.61 3.13 17.30
C PHE A 127 -1.73 2.14 16.14
N ALA A 128 -1.24 0.92 16.36
CA ALA A 128 -1.44 -0.21 15.47
C ALA A 128 -2.05 -1.39 16.23
N LEU A 129 -3.04 -2.03 15.64
CA LEU A 129 -3.55 -3.34 16.02
C LEU A 129 -3.19 -4.31 14.91
N VAL A 130 -2.38 -5.32 15.22
CA VAL A 130 -2.09 -6.43 14.30
C VAL A 130 -3.06 -7.56 14.59
N THR A 131 -3.84 -7.94 13.59
CA THR A 131 -4.82 -9.04 13.67
C THR A 131 -4.72 -9.92 12.42
N GLY A 132 -4.78 -11.25 12.62
CA GLY A 132 -4.47 -12.21 11.57
C GLY A 132 -2.98 -12.17 11.21
N ARG A 133 -2.60 -11.43 10.16
CA ARG A 133 -1.21 -11.25 9.74
C ARG A 133 -0.95 -9.85 9.21
N ALA A 134 0.24 -9.31 9.46
CA ALA A 134 0.75 -8.09 8.83
C ALA A 134 2.05 -8.43 8.10
N VAL A 135 2.12 -8.11 6.81
CA VAL A 135 3.27 -8.45 5.95
C VAL A 135 3.75 -7.21 5.22
N GLY A 136 5.07 -7.10 5.02
CA GLY A 136 5.70 -6.04 4.24
C GLY A 136 5.40 -4.64 4.79
N ILE A 137 4.90 -3.75 3.93
CA ILE A 137 4.64 -2.36 4.30
C ILE A 137 3.67 -2.20 5.49
N ALA A 138 2.71 -3.11 5.67
CA ALA A 138 1.81 -3.03 6.82
C ALA A 138 2.54 -3.27 8.15
N ASP A 139 3.48 -4.22 8.18
CA ASP A 139 4.33 -4.48 9.34
C ASP A 139 5.24 -3.28 9.65
N TYR A 140 5.86 -2.70 8.60
CA TYR A 140 6.63 -1.45 8.76
C TYR A 140 5.78 -0.30 9.31
N ASN A 141 4.56 -0.10 8.82
CA ASN A 141 3.66 0.92 9.35
C ASN A 141 3.28 0.65 10.81
N ALA A 142 3.01 -0.61 11.18
CA ALA A 142 2.77 -0.98 12.57
C ALA A 142 3.98 -0.65 13.44
N ARG A 143 5.20 -1.01 12.98
CA ARG A 143 6.45 -0.67 13.66
C ARG A 143 6.64 0.84 13.84
N LEU A 144 6.36 1.62 12.80
CA LEU A 144 6.47 3.08 12.82
C LEU A 144 5.44 3.75 13.74
N CYS A 145 4.29 3.10 14.03
CA CYS A 145 3.36 3.58 15.04
C CYS A 145 3.94 3.57 16.48
N ARG A 146 4.94 2.73 16.76
CA ARG A 146 5.58 2.50 18.08
C ARG A 146 4.67 1.99 19.20
N ARG A 147 3.35 2.06 19.04
CA ARG A 147 2.32 1.58 19.98
C ARG A 147 1.54 0.48 19.28
N ILE A 148 1.90 -0.77 19.56
CA ILE A 148 1.41 -1.94 18.83
C ILE A 148 0.73 -2.88 19.80
N CYS A 149 -0.50 -3.26 19.49
CA CYS A 149 -1.19 -4.38 20.11
C CYS A 149 -1.23 -5.52 19.10
N GLN A 150 -0.83 -6.71 19.52
CA GLN A 150 -0.82 -7.91 18.68
C GLN A 150 -1.69 -8.98 19.34
N VAL A 151 -2.57 -9.58 18.53
CA VAL A 151 -3.47 -10.69 18.92
C VAL A 151 -2.81 -12.02 18.60
#